data_AF-A0A257LTV4-F1
#
_entry.id   AF-A0A257LTV4-F1
#
_cell.length_a   1.000
_cell.length_b   1.000
_cell.length_c   1.000
_cell.angle_alpha   90.00
_cell.angle_beta   90.00
_cell.angle_gamma   90.00
#
_symmetry.space_group_name_H-M   'P 1'
#
loop_
_entity.id
_entity.type
_entity.pdbx_description
1 polymer ?
#
loop_
_entity_poly.entity_id
_entity_poly.type
_entity_poly.pdbx_seq_one_letter_code
_entity_poly.pdbx_strand_id
1 'polypeptide(L)'
;MIYALEKIVAATGAASTSGTLSTSDSWAGTIATFKAASNTNLVLSGSAAANYTLTGLSGAVVITPKSLTTNGLTASNRSYDGATSASLTGTAALLSAQAPGSGNTGDGKPYTGDTLTLGGTASASFADKHAGTIKAITVSGLTLSGAQAVNYALAQPAGLTANISALPVTVAAGNASKTYDGTTTASGTPSITPSLAVGDTTSALSQSFQTPDAGNGNKVIIPAITIDDGNNGANYVVTLQDYLSGTISPATASITLGSLSQPYDGIQKSASAVTSPAGKSVSLTYDGSPTAPSNVGSYAVAAAVTDSNYTGSASGTLV
;
A
#
# COMPACT_ATOMS: atom_id res chain seq x y z
N MET A 1 -45.18 8.56 -24.17
CA MET A 1 -44.09 7.67 -23.74
C MET A 1 -44.64 6.25 -23.81
N ILE A 2 -44.29 5.45 -24.83
CA ILE A 2 -44.94 4.14 -25.06
C ILE A 2 -44.26 3.09 -24.18
N TYR A 3 -44.98 2.60 -23.18
CA TYR A 3 -44.62 1.38 -22.45
C TYR A 3 -45.30 0.19 -23.13
N ALA A 4 -44.55 -0.88 -23.38
CA ALA A 4 -45.09 -2.15 -23.86
C ALA A 4 -45.73 -2.91 -22.69
N LEU A 5 -47.03 -3.21 -22.81
CA LEU A 5 -47.70 -4.15 -21.93
C LEU A 5 -47.44 -5.56 -22.48
N GLU A 6 -46.65 -6.37 -21.78
CA GLU A 6 -46.60 -7.82 -22.04
C GLU A 6 -47.96 -8.41 -21.67
N LYS A 7 -48.79 -8.57 -22.70
CA LYS A 7 -49.86 -9.56 -22.83
C LYS A 7 -50.73 -9.78 -21.57
N ILE A 8 -51.88 -9.12 -21.51
CA ILE A 8 -53.02 -9.68 -20.77
C ILE A 8 -53.44 -10.93 -21.54
N VAL A 9 -53.10 -12.11 -20.99
CA VAL A 9 -53.52 -13.40 -21.54
C VAL A 9 -55.04 -13.50 -21.46
N ALA A 10 -55.65 -13.81 -22.61
CA ALA A 10 -57.08 -13.87 -22.84
C ALA A 10 -57.80 -14.89 -21.95
N ALA A 11 -58.98 -14.52 -21.45
CA ALA A 11 -59.99 -15.51 -21.08
C ALA A 11 -60.66 -16.02 -22.36
N THR A 12 -60.63 -17.33 -22.56
CA THR A 12 -61.25 -18.03 -23.69
C THR A 12 -62.77 -17.92 -23.62
N GLY A 13 -63.36 -17.11 -24.51
CA GLY A 13 -64.80 -16.99 -24.69
C GLY A 13 -65.26 -15.62 -25.20
N ALA A 14 -65.26 -15.44 -26.53
CA ALA A 14 -66.05 -14.47 -27.32
C ALA A 14 -66.05 -12.95 -26.98
N ALA A 15 -65.19 -12.45 -26.10
CA ALA A 15 -64.90 -11.01 -26.01
C ALA A 15 -63.41 -10.79 -25.72
N SER A 16 -62.67 -10.26 -26.71
CA SER A 16 -61.27 -9.87 -26.53
C SER A 16 -61.20 -8.45 -25.98
N THR A 17 -60.61 -8.25 -24.80
CA THR A 17 -60.29 -6.93 -24.28
C THR A 17 -58.99 -6.42 -24.90
N SER A 18 -59.04 -5.34 -25.67
CA SER A 18 -57.85 -4.54 -26.00
C SER A 18 -58.01 -3.15 -25.38
N GLY A 19 -57.04 -2.71 -24.58
CA GLY A 19 -56.99 -1.37 -24.03
C GLY A 19 -55.60 -0.78 -24.21
N THR A 20 -55.54 0.45 -24.68
CA THR A 20 -54.31 1.25 -24.75
C THR A 20 -54.26 2.18 -23.56
N LEU A 21 -53.21 2.08 -22.75
CA LEU A 21 -52.95 3.04 -21.69
C LEU A 21 -52.49 4.36 -22.33
N SER A 22 -53.30 5.40 -22.25
CA SER A 22 -52.94 6.74 -22.74
C SER A 22 -51.92 7.34 -21.77
N THR A 23 -50.69 7.54 -22.24
CA THR A 23 -49.58 8.10 -21.44
C THR A 23 -49.52 9.61 -21.65
N SER A 24 -50.37 10.38 -20.96
CA SER A 24 -50.30 11.85 -21.00
C SER A 24 -49.50 12.47 -19.86
N ASP A 25 -49.21 11.76 -18.77
CA ASP A 25 -48.65 12.43 -17.59
C ASP A 25 -47.36 11.79 -17.10
N SER A 26 -46.42 12.67 -16.81
CA SER A 26 -45.17 12.45 -16.11
C SER A 26 -45.43 11.94 -14.69
N TRP A 27 -45.48 10.63 -14.50
CA TRP A 27 -45.64 10.03 -13.18
C TRP A 27 -44.50 9.08 -12.87
N ALA A 28 -43.57 9.55 -12.05
CA ALA A 28 -42.75 8.69 -11.23
C ALA A 28 -43.01 9.03 -9.76
N GLY A 29 -43.28 7.99 -8.97
CA GLY A 29 -43.58 8.09 -7.54
C GLY A 29 -45.05 8.30 -7.23
N THR A 30 -45.89 7.28 -7.47
CA THR A 30 -47.07 6.86 -6.66
C THR A 30 -47.81 5.76 -7.41
N ILE A 31 -48.37 4.79 -6.68
CA ILE A 31 -49.25 3.74 -7.18
C ILE A 31 -50.33 4.36 -8.07
N ALA A 32 -50.27 4.13 -9.39
CA ALA A 32 -51.42 4.41 -10.25
C ALA A 32 -52.43 3.27 -10.01
N THR A 33 -53.29 3.42 -9.01
CA THR A 33 -54.51 2.61 -8.95
C THR A 33 -55.40 3.05 -10.10
N PHE A 34 -55.62 2.17 -11.07
CA PHE A 34 -56.69 2.40 -12.04
C PHE A 34 -58.01 2.21 -11.30
N LYS A 35 -58.67 3.31 -10.93
CA LYS A 35 -60.09 3.28 -10.63
C LYS A 35 -60.81 3.33 -11.97
N ALA A 36 -61.39 2.22 -12.40
CA ALA A 36 -62.09 2.07 -13.69
C ALA A 36 -63.24 3.07 -13.95
N ALA A 37 -63.52 4.00 -13.03
CA ALA A 37 -64.53 5.03 -13.25
C ALA A 37 -64.18 6.01 -14.39
N SER A 38 -62.93 6.07 -14.86
CA SER A 38 -62.50 7.04 -15.88
C SER A 38 -61.65 6.48 -17.03
N ASN A 39 -61.58 5.15 -17.22
CA ASN A 39 -60.92 4.57 -18.41
C ASN A 39 -61.91 4.55 -19.58
N THR A 40 -62.03 5.68 -20.28
CA THR A 40 -62.88 5.83 -21.48
C THR A 40 -62.40 5.02 -22.71
N ASN A 41 -61.32 4.24 -22.58
CA ASN A 41 -60.59 3.65 -23.70
C ASN A 41 -60.50 2.10 -23.69
N LEU A 42 -61.27 1.42 -22.83
CA LEU A 42 -61.46 -0.04 -22.90
C LEU A 42 -62.81 -0.33 -23.59
N VAL A 43 -62.74 -0.91 -24.79
CA VAL A 43 -63.94 -1.25 -25.58
C VAL A 43 -64.06 -2.77 -25.66
N LEU A 44 -65.23 -3.30 -25.29
CA LEU A 44 -65.61 -4.68 -25.61
C LEU A 44 -65.90 -4.76 -27.11
N SER A 45 -65.23 -5.65 -27.83
CA SER A 45 -65.40 -5.85 -29.27
C SER A 45 -66.00 -7.23 -29.60
N GLY A 46 -66.63 -7.35 -30.77
CA GLY A 46 -67.29 -8.57 -31.24
C GLY A 46 -68.82 -8.51 -31.25
N SER A 47 -69.47 -9.45 -31.93
CA SER A 47 -70.94 -9.47 -32.14
C SER A 47 -71.75 -9.62 -30.85
N ALA A 48 -71.13 -10.09 -29.77
CA ALA A 48 -71.76 -10.25 -28.47
C ALA A 48 -71.38 -9.14 -27.47
N ALA A 49 -70.58 -8.14 -27.86
CA ALA A 49 -70.05 -7.12 -26.93
C ALA A 49 -71.15 -6.35 -26.18
N ALA A 50 -72.30 -6.10 -26.82
CA ALA A 50 -73.45 -5.44 -26.21
C ALA A 50 -74.13 -6.27 -25.10
N ASN A 51 -73.83 -7.57 -25.00
CA ASN A 51 -74.42 -8.46 -24.01
C ASN A 51 -73.61 -8.52 -22.70
N TYR A 52 -72.48 -7.80 -22.63
CA TYR A 52 -71.59 -7.81 -21.47
C TYR A 52 -71.37 -6.39 -20.96
N THR A 53 -71.41 -6.22 -19.64
CA THR A 53 -70.97 -4.99 -18.96
C THR A 53 -69.64 -5.24 -18.28
N LEU A 54 -68.64 -4.42 -18.61
CA LEU A 54 -67.34 -4.47 -17.94
C LEU A 54 -67.50 -3.94 -16.50
N THR A 55 -67.47 -4.83 -15.50
CA THR A 55 -67.58 -4.46 -14.08
C THR A 55 -66.36 -4.94 -13.30
N GLY A 56 -65.86 -4.13 -12.36
CA GLY A 56 -64.90 -4.58 -11.36
C GLY A 56 -63.42 -4.72 -11.78
N LEU A 57 -62.96 -4.09 -12.87
CA LEU A 57 -61.50 -4.01 -13.10
C LEU A 57 -60.86 -3.06 -12.08
N SER A 58 -60.23 -3.64 -11.06
CA SER A 58 -59.35 -2.93 -10.14
C SER A 58 -57.98 -3.59 -10.16
N GLY A 59 -56.94 -2.80 -10.39
CA GLY A 59 -55.55 -3.24 -10.32
C GLY A 59 -54.65 -2.05 -10.02
N ALA A 60 -53.55 -2.31 -9.33
CA ALA A 60 -52.47 -1.34 -9.13
C ALA A 60 -51.38 -1.63 -10.18
N VAL A 61 -50.94 -0.60 -10.91
CA VAL A 61 -49.71 -0.70 -11.70
C VAL A 61 -48.63 0.08 -10.99
N VAL A 62 -47.50 -0.58 -10.76
CA VAL A 62 -46.29 0.04 -10.23
C VAL A 62 -45.46 0.49 -11.43
N ILE A 63 -45.27 1.81 -11.56
CA ILE A 63 -44.35 2.40 -12.53
C ILE A 63 -43.06 2.69 -11.78
N THR A 64 -42.01 1.93 -12.08
CA THR A 64 -40.67 2.16 -11.53
C THR A 64 -39.87 3.10 -12.43
N PRO A 65 -39.08 4.02 -11.88
CA PRO A 65 -38.15 4.81 -12.67
C PRO A 65 -37.23 3.93 -13.52
N LYS A 66 -36.96 4.34 -14.75
CA LYS A 66 -36.03 3.64 -15.64
C LYS A 66 -34.59 3.91 -15.18
N SER A 67 -33.74 2.89 -15.18
CA SER A 67 -32.33 3.07 -14.80
C SER A 67 -31.55 3.78 -15.90
N LEU A 68 -30.72 4.76 -15.54
CA LEU A 68 -29.75 5.40 -16.43
C LEU A 68 -28.33 5.07 -16.02
N THR A 69 -27.49 4.76 -17.00
CA THR A 69 -26.07 4.49 -16.80
C THR A 69 -25.25 5.65 -17.33
N THR A 70 -24.18 5.99 -16.64
CA THR A 70 -23.19 6.98 -17.09
C THR A 70 -21.96 6.31 -17.69
N ASN A 71 -21.32 6.95 -18.67
CA ASN A 71 -20.02 6.57 -19.21
C ASN A 71 -19.04 7.75 -19.18
N GLY A 72 -17.84 7.54 -19.71
CA GLY A 72 -16.87 8.62 -19.96
C GLY A 72 -15.90 8.92 -18.81
N LEU A 73 -16.06 8.27 -17.65
CA LEU A 73 -15.09 8.30 -16.57
C LEU A 73 -14.15 7.09 -16.62
N THR A 74 -12.88 7.33 -16.33
CA THR A 74 -11.86 6.31 -16.10
C THR A 74 -11.12 6.61 -14.80
N ALA A 75 -10.47 5.60 -14.20
CA ALA A 75 -9.66 5.76 -13.01
C ALA A 75 -8.17 5.77 -13.35
N SER A 76 -7.39 6.55 -12.62
CA SER A 76 -5.93 6.58 -12.76
C SER A 76 -5.24 5.71 -11.73
N ASN A 77 -4.18 5.02 -12.16
CA ASN A 77 -3.24 4.38 -11.25
C ASN A 77 -2.52 5.43 -10.40
N ARG A 78 -2.06 5.04 -9.21
CA ARG A 78 -1.30 5.91 -8.31
C ARG A 78 -0.22 5.15 -7.55
N SER A 79 0.75 5.88 -7.01
CA SER A 79 1.63 5.36 -5.96
C SER A 79 0.88 5.38 -4.63
N TYR A 80 1.25 4.48 -3.74
CA TYR A 80 0.78 4.46 -2.37
C TYR A 80 1.13 5.78 -1.65
N ASP A 81 0.13 6.35 -0.97
CA ASP A 81 0.21 7.64 -0.27
C ASP A 81 -0.52 7.61 1.09
N GLY A 82 -1.02 6.44 1.51
CA GLY A 82 -1.77 6.27 2.75
C GLY A 82 -3.27 6.57 2.66
N ALA A 83 -3.79 7.06 1.54
CA ALA A 83 -5.20 7.40 1.36
C ALA A 83 -5.99 6.31 0.62
N THR A 84 -7.32 6.31 0.78
CA THR A 84 -8.27 5.49 0.02
C THR A 84 -8.90 6.23 -1.17
N SER A 85 -8.61 7.51 -1.34
CA SER A 85 -9.14 8.29 -2.46
C SER A 85 -8.63 7.77 -3.81
N ALA A 86 -9.48 7.84 -4.82
CA ALA A 86 -9.14 7.52 -6.20
C ALA A 86 -9.30 8.76 -7.08
N SER A 87 -8.38 8.92 -8.02
CA SER A 87 -8.48 9.99 -9.03
C SER A 87 -9.25 9.48 -10.24
N LEU A 88 -10.23 10.26 -10.68
CA LEU A 88 -10.99 10.03 -11.90
C LEU A 88 -10.51 10.99 -12.99
N THR A 89 -10.52 10.52 -14.22
CA THR A 89 -10.30 11.33 -15.42
C THR A 89 -11.44 11.14 -16.42
N GLY A 90 -11.50 12.02 -17.43
CA GLY A 90 -12.59 12.04 -18.40
C GLY A 90 -13.77 12.90 -17.94
N THR A 91 -14.92 12.72 -18.57
CA THR A 91 -16.12 13.51 -18.29
C THR A 91 -17.31 12.57 -18.27
N ALA A 92 -18.02 12.54 -17.14
CA ALA A 92 -19.22 11.75 -17.01
C ALA A 92 -20.28 12.23 -18.01
N ALA A 93 -20.90 11.29 -18.73
CA ALA A 93 -21.98 11.57 -19.64
C ALA A 93 -23.06 10.48 -19.55
N LEU A 94 -24.31 10.84 -19.86
CA LEU A 94 -25.36 9.86 -20.09
C LEU A 94 -25.11 9.13 -21.42
N LEU A 95 -25.58 7.89 -21.53
CA LEU A 95 -25.61 7.20 -22.81
C LEU A 95 -26.49 7.95 -23.83
N SER A 96 -26.24 7.70 -25.12
CA SER A 96 -27.04 8.29 -26.19
C SER A 96 -28.52 7.92 -26.06
N ALA A 97 -29.38 8.93 -26.22
CA ALA A 97 -30.82 8.77 -26.13
C ALA A 97 -31.37 7.87 -27.26
N GLN A 98 -32.47 7.20 -27.00
CA GLN A 98 -33.18 6.34 -27.96
C GLN A 98 -34.61 6.81 -28.20
N ALA A 99 -35.23 6.38 -29.31
CA ALA A 99 -36.60 6.74 -29.62
C ALA A 99 -37.59 6.17 -28.57
N PRO A 100 -38.67 6.91 -28.21
CA PRO A 100 -39.74 6.40 -27.37
C PRO A 100 -40.35 5.11 -27.94
N GLY A 101 -40.69 4.16 -27.06
CA GLY A 101 -41.25 2.85 -27.46
C GLY A 101 -40.21 1.78 -27.81
N SER A 102 -38.92 2.14 -27.83
CA SER A 102 -37.80 1.21 -27.98
C SER A 102 -37.13 0.89 -26.62
N GLY A 103 -36.43 -0.24 -26.57
CA GLY A 103 -35.60 -0.68 -25.43
C GLY A 103 -36.36 -1.22 -24.22
N ASN A 104 -35.71 -1.25 -23.04
CA ASN A 104 -36.25 -1.85 -21.81
C ASN A 104 -35.83 -1.07 -20.55
N THR A 105 -36.35 -1.42 -19.38
CA THR A 105 -36.11 -0.66 -18.12
C THR A 105 -34.67 -0.71 -17.61
N GLY A 106 -33.82 -1.62 -18.13
CA GLY A 106 -32.44 -1.84 -17.72
C GLY A 106 -31.38 -1.50 -18.78
N ASP A 107 -31.75 -0.91 -19.90
CA ASP A 107 -30.80 -0.58 -20.99
C ASP A 107 -29.91 0.64 -20.70
N GLY A 108 -30.16 1.36 -19.60
CA GLY A 108 -29.33 2.46 -19.13
C GLY A 108 -29.47 3.76 -19.93
N LYS A 109 -30.40 3.84 -20.89
CA LYS A 109 -30.46 4.94 -21.87
C LYS A 109 -31.66 5.88 -21.65
N PRO A 110 -31.51 7.19 -21.87
CA PRO A 110 -32.63 8.12 -21.85
C PRO A 110 -33.44 8.05 -23.16
N TYR A 111 -34.63 8.68 -23.19
CA TYR A 111 -35.44 8.83 -24.39
C TYR A 111 -35.22 10.18 -25.09
N THR A 112 -35.28 10.19 -26.42
CA THR A 112 -35.19 11.44 -27.21
C THR A 112 -36.39 12.34 -26.91
N GLY A 113 -36.13 13.63 -26.64
CA GLY A 113 -37.13 14.62 -26.24
C GLY A 113 -37.20 14.86 -24.73
N ASP A 114 -36.58 13.99 -23.92
CA ASP A 114 -36.46 14.21 -22.48
C ASP A 114 -35.38 15.24 -22.18
N THR A 115 -35.71 16.18 -21.30
CA THR A 115 -34.79 17.18 -20.76
C THR A 115 -34.15 16.63 -19.49
N LEU A 116 -32.92 16.16 -19.63
CA LEU A 116 -32.10 15.60 -18.56
C LEU A 116 -30.74 16.31 -18.53
N THR A 117 -30.25 16.62 -17.34
CA THR A 117 -28.93 17.19 -17.13
C THR A 117 -28.19 16.37 -16.08
N LEU A 118 -27.03 15.86 -16.45
CA LEU A 118 -26.12 15.20 -15.52
C LEU A 118 -25.31 16.28 -14.80
N GLY A 119 -25.32 16.25 -13.47
CA GLY A 119 -24.60 17.20 -12.63
C GLY A 119 -23.92 16.51 -11.45
N GLY A 120 -23.56 17.31 -10.45
CA GLY A 120 -22.77 16.85 -9.30
C GLY A 120 -21.28 16.69 -9.63
N THR A 121 -20.50 16.28 -8.63
CA THR A 121 -19.06 16.05 -8.77
C THR A 121 -18.77 14.61 -8.39
N ALA A 122 -18.26 13.85 -9.35
CA ALA A 122 -17.89 12.47 -9.09
C ALA A 122 -16.76 12.40 -8.06
N SER A 123 -16.97 11.62 -7.01
CA SER A 123 -15.97 11.24 -6.01
C SER A 123 -15.72 9.75 -6.11
N ALA A 124 -14.49 9.32 -5.87
CA ALA A 124 -14.10 7.93 -6.03
C ALA A 124 -13.17 7.47 -4.91
N SER A 125 -13.31 6.21 -4.52
CA SER A 125 -12.46 5.60 -3.49
C SER A 125 -12.22 4.11 -3.75
N PHE A 126 -11.06 3.64 -3.31
CA PHE A 126 -10.74 2.23 -3.13
C PHE A 126 -11.34 1.73 -1.82
N ALA A 127 -11.58 0.42 -1.72
CA ALA A 127 -12.05 -0.20 -0.47
C ALA A 127 -11.02 -0.09 0.67
N ASP A 128 -9.72 -0.09 0.32
CA ASP A 128 -8.61 0.00 1.26
C ASP A 128 -7.44 0.78 0.61
N LYS A 129 -6.48 1.20 1.44
CA LYS A 129 -5.32 2.00 1.02
C LYS A 129 -4.18 1.16 0.42
N HIS A 130 -4.23 -0.16 0.52
CA HIS A 130 -3.08 -1.03 0.30
C HIS A 130 -2.70 -1.18 -1.17
N ALA A 131 -1.40 -1.31 -1.42
CA ALA A 131 -0.85 -1.57 -2.74
C ALA A 131 -1.46 -2.85 -3.35
N GLY A 132 -1.70 -2.82 -4.65
CA GLY A 132 -2.35 -3.91 -5.37
C GLY A 132 -2.75 -3.52 -6.78
N THR A 133 -3.04 -4.53 -7.60
CA THR A 133 -3.45 -4.36 -9.00
C THR A 133 -4.95 -4.55 -9.15
N ILE A 134 -5.54 -3.90 -10.17
CA ILE A 134 -6.95 -4.04 -10.58
C ILE A 134 -7.88 -3.87 -9.36
N LYS A 135 -7.57 -2.89 -8.49
CA LYS A 135 -8.39 -2.63 -7.32
C LYS A 135 -9.68 -1.94 -7.75
N ALA A 136 -10.81 -2.48 -7.29
CA ALA A 136 -12.13 -1.93 -7.58
C ALA A 136 -12.31 -0.54 -6.95
N ILE A 137 -13.01 0.33 -7.67
CA ILE A 137 -13.30 1.70 -7.24
C ILE A 137 -14.81 1.89 -7.14
N THR A 138 -15.24 2.47 -6.02
CA THR A 138 -16.61 2.93 -5.83
C THR A 138 -16.70 4.40 -6.22
N VAL A 139 -17.64 4.75 -7.10
CA VAL A 139 -17.91 6.12 -7.53
C VAL A 139 -19.24 6.61 -6.99
N SER A 140 -19.31 7.86 -6.56
CA SER A 140 -20.54 8.51 -6.08
C SER A 140 -20.57 10.01 -6.40
N GLY A 141 -21.68 10.68 -6.12
CA GLY A 141 -21.78 12.15 -6.20
C GLY A 141 -22.30 12.71 -7.52
N LEU A 142 -22.53 11.88 -8.54
CA LEU A 142 -23.28 12.32 -9.72
C LEU A 142 -24.77 12.43 -9.42
N THR A 143 -25.42 13.43 -10.00
CA THR A 143 -26.85 13.73 -9.81
C THR A 143 -27.54 13.91 -11.16
N LEU A 144 -28.85 13.71 -11.18
CA LEU A 144 -29.69 13.89 -12.37
C LEU A 144 -30.74 14.97 -12.08
N SER A 145 -30.85 15.94 -12.98
CA SER A 145 -31.85 17.00 -12.92
C SER A 145 -32.50 17.23 -14.29
N GLY A 146 -33.50 18.12 -14.34
CA GLY A 146 -34.30 18.39 -15.54
C GLY A 146 -35.75 17.93 -15.40
N ALA A 147 -36.62 18.37 -16.32
CA ALA A 147 -38.06 18.20 -16.20
C ALA A 147 -38.51 16.73 -16.18
N GLN A 148 -37.76 15.84 -16.85
CA GLN A 148 -38.07 14.41 -16.89
C GLN A 148 -37.22 13.57 -15.93
N ALA A 149 -36.35 14.18 -15.11
CA ALA A 149 -35.41 13.45 -14.25
C ALA A 149 -36.10 12.54 -13.23
N VAL A 150 -37.29 12.92 -12.73
CA VAL A 150 -38.07 12.10 -11.80
C VAL A 150 -38.43 10.73 -12.36
N ASN A 151 -38.53 10.60 -13.70
CA ASN A 151 -38.84 9.35 -14.38
C ASN A 151 -37.67 8.36 -14.43
N TYR A 152 -36.51 8.75 -13.91
CA TYR A 152 -35.27 7.99 -14.02
C TYR A 152 -34.57 7.82 -12.68
N ALA A 153 -33.89 6.68 -12.52
CA ALA A 153 -32.94 6.45 -11.45
C ALA A 153 -31.52 6.47 -12.04
N LEU A 154 -30.66 7.37 -11.55
CA LEU A 154 -29.28 7.45 -12.01
C LEU A 154 -28.41 6.40 -11.28
N ALA A 155 -27.87 5.44 -12.04
CA ALA A 155 -26.83 4.56 -11.56
C ALA A 155 -25.48 5.29 -11.58
N GLN A 156 -24.74 5.22 -10.48
CA GLN A 156 -23.36 5.72 -10.45
C GLN A 156 -22.44 4.81 -11.30
N PRO A 157 -21.32 5.34 -11.83
CA PRO A 157 -20.36 4.55 -12.59
C PRO A 157 -19.90 3.32 -11.81
N ALA A 158 -19.82 2.18 -12.49
CA ALA A 158 -19.38 0.91 -11.92
C ALA A 158 -18.31 0.26 -12.81
N GLY A 159 -17.56 -0.69 -12.25
CA GLY A 159 -16.55 -1.46 -12.99
C GLY A 159 -15.24 -0.72 -13.24
N LEU A 160 -15.02 0.44 -12.61
CA LEU A 160 -13.74 1.13 -12.66
C LEU A 160 -12.73 0.42 -11.75
N THR A 161 -11.51 0.28 -12.25
CA THR A 161 -10.39 -0.31 -11.53
C THR A 161 -9.13 0.51 -11.74
N ALA A 162 -8.25 0.55 -10.75
CA ALA A 162 -6.90 1.08 -10.90
C ALA A 162 -5.91 0.33 -10.01
N ASN A 163 -4.62 0.49 -10.31
CA ASN A 163 -3.54 -0.03 -9.50
C ASN A 163 -3.11 1.01 -8.45
N ILE A 164 -2.75 0.52 -7.26
CA ILE A 164 -1.94 1.25 -6.28
C ILE A 164 -0.57 0.59 -6.26
N SER A 165 0.44 1.24 -6.82
CA SER A 165 1.82 0.77 -6.76
C SER A 165 2.41 1.03 -5.38
N ALA A 166 3.22 0.10 -4.87
CA ALA A 166 3.96 0.32 -3.64
C ALA A 166 4.91 1.54 -3.75
N LEU A 167 5.07 2.30 -2.67
CA LEU A 167 5.89 3.52 -2.63
C LEU A 167 7.38 3.13 -2.49
N PRO A 168 8.26 3.48 -3.44
CA PRO A 168 9.69 3.25 -3.28
C PRO A 168 10.26 4.15 -2.18
N VAL A 169 11.02 3.56 -1.26
CA VAL A 169 11.75 4.26 -0.19
C VAL A 169 13.17 3.71 -0.08
N THR A 170 14.11 4.60 0.22
CA THR A 170 15.50 4.25 0.53
C THR A 170 15.73 4.39 2.02
N VAL A 171 16.28 3.35 2.65
CA VAL A 171 16.73 3.36 4.04
C VAL A 171 18.25 3.39 4.05
N ALA A 172 18.82 4.52 4.44
CA ALA A 172 20.26 4.73 4.44
C ALA A 172 20.84 4.63 5.85
N ALA A 173 21.88 3.82 6.03
CA ALA A 173 22.62 3.77 7.28
C ALA A 173 23.30 5.11 7.55
N GLY A 174 23.29 5.53 8.81
CA GLY A 174 24.06 6.67 9.28
C GLY A 174 25.52 6.30 9.54
N ASN A 175 26.38 7.32 9.65
CA ASN A 175 27.74 7.11 10.12
C ASN A 175 27.73 6.60 11.58
N ALA A 176 28.62 5.65 11.89
CA ALA A 176 28.80 5.17 13.25
C ALA A 176 30.28 4.91 13.54
N SER A 177 30.66 5.14 14.80
CA SER A 177 31.95 4.75 15.32
C SER A 177 31.83 4.18 16.74
N LYS A 178 32.72 3.24 17.07
CA LYS A 178 32.84 2.66 18.41
C LYS A 178 34.26 2.18 18.68
N THR A 179 34.55 1.88 19.94
CA THR A 179 35.69 1.03 20.32
C THR A 179 35.26 -0.44 20.24
N TYR A 180 36.20 -1.32 19.90
CA TYR A 180 35.98 -2.75 19.85
C TYR A 180 35.41 -3.27 21.18
N ASP A 181 34.27 -3.95 21.11
CA ASP A 181 33.58 -4.58 22.24
C ASP A 181 33.13 -6.02 21.91
N GLY A 182 33.56 -6.55 20.76
CA GLY A 182 33.19 -7.88 20.28
C GLY A 182 31.79 -7.99 19.66
N THR A 183 31.05 -6.88 19.50
CA THR A 183 29.69 -6.86 18.93
C THR A 183 29.59 -6.06 17.64
N THR A 184 28.58 -6.35 16.82
CA THR A 184 28.26 -5.64 15.58
C THR A 184 27.36 -4.42 15.78
N THR A 185 26.97 -4.09 17.01
CA THR A 185 26.08 -2.96 17.27
C THR A 185 26.72 -1.66 16.79
N ALA A 186 25.98 -0.91 15.95
CA ALA A 186 26.36 0.41 15.49
C ALA A 186 25.46 1.45 16.17
N SER A 187 26.06 2.52 16.69
CA SER A 187 25.32 3.70 17.13
C SER A 187 24.76 4.45 15.91
N GLY A 188 23.67 5.19 16.09
CA GLY A 188 23.02 5.95 15.03
C GLY A 188 21.70 5.35 14.56
N THR A 189 20.93 6.17 13.87
CA THR A 189 19.60 5.83 13.37
C THR A 189 19.62 5.98 11.86
N PRO A 190 19.25 4.94 11.09
CA PRO A 190 19.07 5.06 9.65
C PRO A 190 18.07 6.17 9.29
N SER A 191 18.24 6.77 8.11
CA SER A 191 17.26 7.71 7.55
C SER A 191 16.40 7.02 6.49
N ILE A 192 15.15 7.47 6.32
CA ILE A 192 14.21 6.96 5.31
C ILE A 192 13.88 8.10 4.35
N THR A 193 14.06 7.91 3.05
CA THR A 193 13.78 8.92 2.02
C THR A 193 13.08 8.30 0.80
N PRO A 194 11.92 8.84 0.35
CA PRO A 194 11.10 9.87 1.03
C PRO A 194 10.56 9.36 2.38
N SER A 195 9.93 10.25 3.15
CA SER A 195 9.24 9.85 4.39
C SER A 195 8.14 8.82 4.09
N LEU A 196 7.82 7.99 5.08
CA LEU A 196 6.66 7.11 5.01
C LEU A 196 5.37 7.92 4.80
N ALA A 197 4.38 7.26 4.19
CA ALA A 197 3.04 7.81 4.01
C ALA A 197 2.38 8.13 5.36
N VAL A 198 1.43 9.06 5.35
CA VAL A 198 0.74 9.52 6.57
C VAL A 198 0.07 8.35 7.27
N GLY A 199 0.32 8.23 8.57
CA GLY A 199 -0.25 7.18 9.43
C GLY A 199 0.56 5.89 9.50
N ASP A 200 1.60 5.72 8.67
CA ASP A 200 2.49 4.57 8.74
C ASP A 200 3.71 4.88 9.63
N THR A 201 4.24 3.85 10.28
CA THR A 201 5.36 3.98 11.24
C THR A 201 6.39 2.86 11.08
N THR A 202 7.43 2.85 11.90
CA THR A 202 8.38 1.74 11.99
C THR A 202 8.40 1.16 13.40
N SER A 203 8.25 -0.16 13.53
CA SER A 203 8.45 -0.88 14.79
C SER A 203 9.91 -1.23 15.03
N ALA A 204 10.70 -1.33 13.96
CA ALA A 204 12.13 -1.54 14.02
C ALA A 204 12.85 -0.69 12.97
N LEU A 205 13.78 0.13 13.42
CA LEU A 205 14.70 0.87 12.57
C LEU A 205 16.07 0.85 13.23
N SER A 206 17.01 0.12 12.64
CA SER A 206 18.30 -0.16 13.27
C SER A 206 19.42 -0.24 12.25
N GLN A 207 20.66 -0.20 12.73
CA GLN A 207 21.84 -0.44 11.92
C GLN A 207 22.88 -1.25 12.68
N SER A 208 23.72 -1.98 11.94
CA SER A 208 24.80 -2.78 12.51
C SER A 208 26.02 -2.79 11.60
N PHE A 209 27.21 -2.86 12.19
CA PHE A 209 28.42 -3.20 11.46
C PHE A 209 28.33 -4.61 10.88
N GLN A 210 28.84 -4.80 9.67
CA GLN A 210 28.86 -6.11 9.01
C GLN A 210 29.72 -7.14 9.78
N THR A 211 30.81 -6.70 10.41
CA THR A 211 31.67 -7.56 11.26
C THR A 211 32.09 -6.82 12.53
N PRO A 212 32.33 -7.54 13.65
CA PRO A 212 32.69 -6.92 14.92
C PRO A 212 34.15 -6.46 14.99
N ASP A 213 35.00 -6.86 14.05
CA ASP A 213 36.45 -6.61 14.11
C ASP A 213 36.81 -5.13 14.05
N ALA A 214 37.93 -4.74 14.65
CA ALA A 214 38.44 -3.39 14.50
C ALA A 214 38.83 -3.07 13.05
N GLY A 215 38.72 -1.80 12.68
CA GLY A 215 39.05 -1.26 11.37
C GLY A 215 38.58 0.19 11.25
N ASN A 216 39.47 1.05 10.75
CA ASN A 216 39.20 2.48 10.60
C ASN A 216 38.83 2.82 9.16
N GLY A 217 37.68 3.48 8.97
CA GLY A 217 37.27 4.05 7.68
C GLY A 217 36.87 3.05 6.58
N ASN A 218 36.81 1.75 6.88
CA ASN A 218 36.44 0.70 5.91
C ASN A 218 35.47 -0.34 6.50
N LYS A 219 34.64 0.07 7.46
CA LYS A 219 33.61 -0.80 8.03
C LYS A 219 32.28 -0.52 7.34
N VAL A 220 31.66 -1.58 6.82
CA VAL A 220 30.31 -1.55 6.28
C VAL A 220 29.30 -1.54 7.43
N ILE A 221 28.34 -0.61 7.38
CA ILE A 221 27.19 -0.52 8.27
C ILE A 221 25.94 -0.75 7.42
N ILE A 222 25.15 -1.74 7.84
CA ILE A 222 23.96 -2.20 7.13
C ILE A 222 22.72 -1.71 7.90
N PRO A 223 21.80 -0.98 7.27
CA PRO A 223 20.54 -0.60 7.90
C PRO A 223 19.52 -1.74 7.80
N ALA A 224 18.57 -1.75 8.72
CA ALA A 224 17.41 -2.64 8.71
C ALA A 224 16.15 -1.87 9.12
N ILE A 225 15.01 -2.27 8.56
CA ILE A 225 13.73 -1.64 8.79
C ILE A 225 12.60 -2.68 8.87
N THR A 226 11.59 -2.40 9.69
CA THR A 226 10.26 -3.01 9.65
C THR A 226 9.25 -1.88 9.61
N ILE A 227 8.38 -1.88 8.58
CA ILE A 227 7.37 -0.85 8.37
C ILE A 227 6.01 -1.39 8.85
N ASP A 228 5.36 -0.61 9.72
CA ASP A 228 4.00 -0.86 10.18
C ASP A 228 3.03 0.01 9.37
N ASP A 229 2.48 -0.56 8.30
CA ASP A 229 1.58 0.09 7.34
C ASP A 229 0.17 -0.54 7.30
N GLY A 230 -0.06 -1.54 8.16
CA GLY A 230 -1.27 -2.37 8.16
C GLY A 230 -1.31 -3.42 7.05
N ASN A 231 -0.22 -3.63 6.31
CA ASN A 231 -0.10 -4.58 5.20
C ASN A 231 1.28 -5.27 5.16
N ASN A 232 1.86 -5.52 6.34
CA ASN A 232 3.16 -6.20 6.49
C ASN A 232 4.31 -5.56 5.67
N GLY A 233 4.28 -4.24 5.48
CA GLY A 233 5.26 -3.48 4.71
C GLY A 233 5.09 -3.58 3.19
N ALA A 234 4.09 -4.31 2.69
CA ALA A 234 3.89 -4.50 1.26
C ALA A 234 3.39 -3.25 0.51
N ASN A 235 3.06 -2.17 1.23
CA ASN A 235 2.78 -0.88 0.59
C ASN A 235 4.05 -0.14 0.17
N TYR A 236 5.24 -0.68 0.45
CA TYR A 236 6.53 -0.06 0.17
C TYR A 236 7.46 -0.99 -0.62
N VAL A 237 8.28 -0.39 -1.48
CA VAL A 237 9.45 -1.05 -2.08
C VAL A 237 10.69 -0.49 -1.39
N VAL A 238 11.32 -1.28 -0.52
CA VAL A 238 12.45 -0.82 0.29
C VAL A 238 13.77 -1.09 -0.43
N THR A 239 14.59 -0.05 -0.56
CA THR A 239 15.99 -0.14 -0.95
C THR A 239 16.87 0.15 0.26
N LEU A 240 17.80 -0.74 0.61
CA LEU A 240 18.77 -0.52 1.67
C LEU A 240 20.03 0.13 1.10
N GLN A 241 20.57 1.12 1.80
CA GLN A 241 21.80 1.80 1.44
C GLN A 241 22.80 1.73 2.60
N ASP A 242 23.83 0.93 2.41
CA ASP A 242 24.90 0.76 3.38
C ASP A 242 25.79 2.00 3.50
N TYR A 243 26.38 2.19 4.67
CA TYR A 243 27.45 3.17 4.90
C TYR A 243 28.80 2.46 4.97
N LEU A 244 29.73 2.80 4.07
CA LEU A 244 30.95 2.00 3.83
C LEU A 244 32.18 2.48 4.61
N SER A 245 32.05 3.58 5.36
CA SER A 245 33.18 4.24 6.04
C SER A 245 33.06 4.26 7.55
N GLY A 246 32.31 3.32 8.12
CA GLY A 246 32.22 3.15 9.57
C GLY A 246 33.58 2.87 10.20
N THR A 247 33.68 3.04 11.51
CA THR A 247 34.94 2.83 12.26
C THR A 247 34.73 2.03 13.53
N ILE A 248 35.52 0.98 13.72
CA ILE A 248 35.67 0.28 15.00
C ILE A 248 37.13 0.44 15.41
N SER A 249 37.42 1.31 16.37
CA SER A 249 38.78 1.47 16.89
C SER A 249 39.17 0.27 17.74
N PRO A 250 40.41 -0.25 17.65
CA PRO A 250 40.88 -1.31 18.54
C PRO A 250 40.69 -0.95 20.02
N ALA A 251 40.35 -1.93 20.84
CA ALA A 251 40.32 -1.77 22.30
C ALA A 251 41.75 -1.71 22.86
N THR A 252 41.91 -1.28 24.11
CA THR A 252 43.21 -1.34 24.78
C THR A 252 43.39 -2.67 25.50
N ALA A 253 44.60 -3.21 25.48
CA ALA A 253 45.03 -4.34 26.29
C ALA A 253 46.30 -3.96 27.07
N SER A 254 46.31 -4.19 28.37
CA SER A 254 47.52 -4.00 29.19
C SER A 254 48.43 -5.22 29.07
N ILE A 255 49.75 -5.01 29.10
CA ILE A 255 50.75 -6.09 29.16
C ILE A 255 51.45 -6.06 30.52
N THR A 256 51.56 -7.22 31.16
CA THR A 256 52.41 -7.43 32.34
C THR A 256 53.56 -8.35 31.93
N LEU A 257 54.79 -7.85 32.02
CA LEU A 257 56.00 -8.61 31.74
C LEU A 257 56.43 -9.46 32.94
N GLY A 258 56.98 -10.64 32.66
CA GLY A 258 57.53 -11.58 33.63
C GLY A 258 58.80 -12.25 33.09
N SER A 259 59.39 -13.14 33.90
CA SER A 259 60.67 -13.80 33.56
C SER A 259 61.80 -12.82 33.21
N LEU A 260 61.77 -11.63 33.80
CA LEU A 260 62.73 -10.55 33.56
C LEU A 260 64.08 -10.74 34.28
N SER A 261 64.19 -11.72 35.18
CA SER A 261 65.46 -12.15 35.75
C SER A 261 65.62 -13.64 35.52
N GLN A 262 66.74 -14.06 34.95
CA GLN A 262 67.00 -15.45 34.57
C GLN A 262 68.44 -15.86 34.91
N PRO A 263 68.68 -17.08 35.42
CA PRO A 263 70.03 -17.60 35.55
C PRO A 263 70.64 -17.90 34.18
N TYR A 264 71.95 -17.65 34.04
CA TYR A 264 72.69 -17.99 32.83
C TYR A 264 73.01 -19.48 32.78
N ASP A 265 72.55 -20.15 31.73
CA ASP A 265 72.82 -21.57 31.45
C ASP A 265 73.23 -21.82 29.98
N GLY A 266 73.51 -20.76 29.23
CA GLY A 266 73.89 -20.82 27.81
C GLY A 266 72.74 -21.11 26.84
N ILE A 267 71.49 -21.22 27.33
CA ILE A 267 70.29 -21.39 26.51
C ILE A 267 69.63 -20.02 26.31
N GLN A 268 68.97 -19.85 25.16
CA GLN A 268 68.18 -18.64 24.89
C GLN A 268 67.06 -18.47 25.94
N LYS A 269 66.93 -17.27 26.50
CA LYS A 269 65.91 -16.93 27.51
C LYS A 269 65.02 -15.81 27.00
N SER A 270 63.72 -16.06 27.01
CA SER A 270 62.72 -15.04 26.68
C SER A 270 62.03 -14.52 27.94
N ALA A 271 61.69 -13.23 27.92
CA ALA A 271 60.69 -12.70 28.84
C ALA A 271 59.32 -13.34 28.55
N SER A 272 58.44 -13.36 29.55
CA SER A 272 57.03 -13.73 29.38
C SER A 272 56.15 -12.49 29.34
N ALA A 273 55.03 -12.54 28.63
CA ALA A 273 54.02 -11.48 28.62
C ALA A 273 52.64 -12.06 28.92
N VAL A 274 51.91 -11.44 29.84
CA VAL A 274 50.50 -11.72 30.10
C VAL A 274 49.69 -10.48 29.78
N THR A 275 48.55 -10.65 29.12
CA THR A 275 47.68 -9.55 28.70
C THR A 275 46.42 -9.47 29.56
N SER A 276 45.83 -8.27 29.65
CA SER A 276 44.45 -8.08 30.11
C SER A 276 43.71 -7.21 29.08
N PRO A 277 42.70 -7.74 28.37
CA PRO A 277 42.16 -9.11 28.46
C PRO A 277 43.21 -10.19 28.15
N ALA A 278 43.07 -11.37 28.77
CA ALA A 278 44.04 -12.45 28.62
C ALA A 278 44.05 -13.07 27.22
N GLY A 279 45.18 -13.69 26.87
CA GLY A 279 45.33 -14.48 25.64
C GLY A 279 45.51 -13.66 24.36
N LYS A 280 45.76 -12.34 24.46
CA LYS A 280 46.10 -11.51 23.29
C LYS A 280 47.53 -11.76 22.86
N SER A 281 47.73 -11.86 21.55
CA SER A 281 49.04 -12.03 20.93
C SER A 281 49.94 -10.83 21.21
N VAL A 282 51.19 -11.10 21.59
CA VAL A 282 52.21 -10.09 21.91
C VAL A 282 53.50 -10.42 21.17
N SER A 283 54.13 -9.42 20.56
CA SER A 283 55.52 -9.50 20.11
C SER A 283 56.45 -8.98 21.20
N LEU A 284 57.61 -9.61 21.34
CA LEU A 284 58.67 -9.19 22.25
C LEU A 284 59.93 -8.89 21.44
N THR A 285 60.63 -7.81 21.81
CA THR A 285 61.96 -7.52 21.31
C THR A 285 62.93 -7.26 22.45
N TYR A 286 64.22 -7.49 22.19
CA TYR A 286 65.34 -7.41 23.11
C TYR A 286 66.40 -6.50 22.47
N ASP A 287 66.55 -5.28 22.99
CA ASP A 287 67.32 -4.21 22.36
C ASP A 287 66.93 -3.98 20.88
N GLY A 288 65.63 -4.15 20.60
CA GLY A 288 65.06 -4.03 19.24
C GLY A 288 65.12 -5.31 18.40
N SER A 289 65.82 -6.37 18.82
CA SER A 289 65.85 -7.67 18.14
C SER A 289 64.66 -8.55 18.52
N PRO A 290 63.96 -9.21 17.57
CA PRO A 290 62.91 -10.18 17.91
C PRO A 290 63.47 -11.51 18.45
N THR A 291 64.77 -11.74 18.30
CA THR A 291 65.44 -12.96 18.77
C THR A 291 65.85 -12.78 20.22
N ALA A 292 65.46 -13.72 21.08
CA ALA A 292 65.83 -13.69 22.49
C ALA A 292 67.35 -13.86 22.71
N PRO A 293 67.91 -13.25 23.77
CA PRO A 293 69.33 -13.34 24.07
C PRO A 293 69.72 -14.71 24.65
N SER A 294 70.96 -15.12 24.39
CA SER A 294 71.60 -16.31 24.97
C SER A 294 72.86 -15.99 25.78
N ASN A 295 73.38 -14.77 25.69
CA ASN A 295 74.55 -14.31 26.44
C ASN A 295 74.13 -13.64 27.75
N VAL A 296 75.06 -13.56 28.71
CA VAL A 296 74.89 -12.74 29.92
C VAL A 296 74.83 -11.27 29.51
N GLY A 297 73.87 -10.52 30.05
CA GLY A 297 73.73 -9.10 29.77
C GLY A 297 72.45 -8.52 30.35
N SER A 298 72.26 -7.22 30.11
CA SER A 298 71.01 -6.52 30.39
C SER A 298 70.41 -6.11 29.06
N TYR A 299 69.22 -6.61 28.75
CA TYR A 299 68.55 -6.41 27.46
C TYR A 299 67.24 -5.64 27.67
N ALA A 300 67.05 -4.52 26.98
CA ALA A 300 65.79 -3.78 27.03
C ALA A 300 64.68 -4.59 26.35
N VAL A 301 63.63 -4.92 27.10
CA VAL A 301 62.48 -5.67 26.60
C VAL A 301 61.39 -4.68 26.19
N ALA A 302 60.94 -4.74 24.94
CA ALA A 302 59.74 -4.04 24.49
C ALA A 302 58.68 -5.06 24.06
N ALA A 303 57.46 -4.88 24.56
CA ALA A 303 56.32 -5.71 24.26
C ALA A 303 55.24 -4.89 23.55
N ALA A 304 54.66 -5.45 22.49
CA ALA A 304 53.55 -4.83 21.77
C ALA A 304 52.46 -5.86 21.45
N VAL A 305 51.20 -5.49 21.65
CA VAL A 305 50.05 -6.32 21.24
C VAL A 305 49.99 -6.37 19.70
N THR A 306 49.81 -7.56 19.15
CA THR A 306 49.71 -7.80 17.69
C THR A 306 48.33 -8.30 17.25
N ASP A 307 47.38 -8.41 18.19
CA ASP A 307 45.98 -8.71 17.90
C ASP A 307 45.33 -7.56 17.11
N SER A 308 44.60 -7.86 16.03
CA SER A 308 44.01 -6.83 15.18
C SER A 308 42.94 -5.99 15.87
N ASN A 309 42.32 -6.51 16.93
CA ASN A 309 41.23 -5.88 17.66
C ASN A 309 41.69 -5.15 18.92
N TYR A 310 42.98 -5.26 19.28
CA TYR A 310 43.53 -4.66 20.48
C TYR A 310 44.85 -3.91 20.20
N THR A 311 45.10 -2.87 20.99
CA THR A 311 46.39 -2.17 21.01
C THR A 311 46.93 -2.13 22.43
N GLY A 312 48.24 -2.12 22.58
CA GLY A 312 48.89 -2.09 23.88
C GLY A 312 50.38 -2.26 23.76
N SER A 313 51.12 -1.67 24.71
CA SER A 313 52.57 -1.84 24.81
C SER A 313 53.03 -1.80 26.26
N ALA A 314 54.19 -2.40 26.53
CA ALA A 314 54.90 -2.32 27.79
C ALA A 314 56.41 -2.44 27.56
N SER A 315 57.20 -2.01 28.54
CA SER A 315 58.65 -2.12 28.52
C SER A 315 59.20 -2.66 29.84
N GLY A 316 60.39 -3.25 29.79
CA GLY A 316 61.11 -3.79 30.93
C GLY A 316 62.57 -4.06 30.59
N THR A 317 63.28 -4.77 31.47
CA THR A 317 64.68 -5.16 31.25
C THR A 317 64.86 -6.62 31.66
N LEU A 318 65.39 -7.44 30.76
CA LEU A 318 65.79 -8.82 31.03
C LEU A 318 67.25 -8.84 31.51
N VAL A 319 67.50 -9.44 32.67
CA VAL A 319 68.83 -9.57 33.32
C VAL A 319 69.16 -11.03 33.63
#